data_AF-A0A533TAZ7-F1
#
_entry.id   AF-A0A533TAZ7-F1
#
_cell.length_a   1.000
_cell.length_b   1.000
_cell.length_c   1.000
_cell.angle_alpha   90.00
_cell.angle_beta   90.00
_cell.angle_gamma   90.00
#
_symmetry.space_group_name_H-M   'P 1'
#
loop_
_entity.id
_entity.type
_entity.pdbx_description
1 polymer ?
#
loop_
_entity_poly.entity_id
_entity_poly.type
_entity_poly.pdbx_seq_one_letter_code
_entity_poly.pdbx_strand_id
1 'polypeptide(L)'
;MGRHVNISAGVKESWQNPKTREERLTRHGVEVYDGVVFVGKFTSTYQAFVALGLPINKHISFRGKLKKAGKLYFQKYTFKTFPL
;
A
#
# COMPACT_ATOMS: atom_id res chain seq x y z
N MET A 1 -27.49 24.87 3.24
CA MET A 1 -26.86 24.21 2.08
C MET A 1 -25.62 23.43 2.52
N GLY A 2 -25.71 22.10 2.65
CA GLY A 2 -24.56 21.24 2.96
C GLY A 2 -23.69 21.06 1.72
N ARG A 3 -22.40 21.38 1.84
CA ARG A 3 -21.42 21.35 0.74
C ARG A 3 -21.04 19.90 0.44
N HIS A 4 -21.66 19.31 -0.57
CA HIS A 4 -21.34 17.96 -1.06
C HIS A 4 -20.02 18.04 -1.85
N VAL A 5 -18.91 17.63 -1.22
CA VAL A 5 -17.60 17.59 -1.88
C VAL A 5 -17.61 16.42 -2.85
N ASN A 6 -17.71 16.71 -4.15
CA ASN A 6 -17.63 15.71 -5.21
C ASN A 6 -16.20 15.13 -5.28
N ILE A 7 -15.96 14.02 -4.57
CA ILE A 7 -14.68 13.26 -4.55
C ILE A 7 -14.34 12.66 -5.94
N SER A 8 -15.22 12.75 -6.95
CA SER A 8 -15.02 12.09 -8.25
C SER A 8 -14.06 12.79 -9.21
N ALA A 9 -13.82 14.11 -9.09
CA ALA A 9 -12.99 14.84 -10.06
C ALA A 9 -11.49 14.54 -9.91
N GLY A 10 -10.95 14.61 -8.67
CA GLY A 10 -9.52 14.37 -8.42
C GLY A 10 -9.07 12.92 -8.66
N VAL A 11 -10.00 11.96 -8.56
CA VAL A 11 -9.72 10.55 -8.89
C VAL A 11 -9.55 10.36 -10.40
N LYS A 12 -10.38 11.03 -11.22
CA LYS A 12 -10.35 10.93 -12.68
C LYS A 12 -9.06 11.53 -13.27
N GLU A 13 -8.59 12.62 -12.69
CA GLU A 13 -7.35 13.30 -13.10
C GLU A 13 -6.09 12.48 -12.78
N SER A 14 -6.12 11.70 -11.68
CA SER A 14 -5.00 10.82 -11.28
C SER A 14 -4.74 9.66 -12.25
N TRP A 15 -5.66 9.33 -13.16
CA TRP A 15 -5.47 8.29 -14.18
C TRP A 15 -4.84 8.83 -15.48
N GLN A 16 -4.83 10.14 -15.68
CA GLN A 16 -4.17 10.78 -16.83
C GLN A 16 -2.67 10.98 -16.62
N ASN A 17 -2.17 10.79 -15.39
CA ASN A 17 -0.75 10.84 -15.09
C ASN A 17 -0.11 9.48 -15.39
N PRO A 18 0.66 9.32 -16.49
CA PRO A 18 1.23 8.03 -16.89
C PRO A 18 2.12 7.44 -15.79
N LYS A 19 2.83 8.29 -15.07
CA LYS A 19 3.68 7.91 -13.92
C LYS A 19 2.88 7.23 -12.81
N THR A 20 1.69 7.74 -12.49
CA THR A 20 0.80 7.16 -11.47
C THR A 20 0.20 5.82 -11.92
N ARG A 21 -0.01 5.64 -13.23
CA ARG A 21 -0.49 4.37 -13.81
C ARG A 21 0.59 3.30 -13.77
N GLU A 22 1.82 3.62 -14.17
CA GLU A 22 2.95 2.70 -14.12
C GLU A 22 3.28 2.30 -12.68
N GLU A 23 3.36 3.25 -11.75
CA GLU A 23 3.58 2.97 -10.33
C GLU A 23 2.46 2.13 -9.70
N ARG A 24 1.23 2.19 -10.23
CA ARG A 24 0.11 1.35 -9.77
C ARG A 24 0.18 -0.06 -10.32
N LEU A 25 0.63 -0.23 -11.57
CA LEU A 25 0.80 -1.52 -12.25
C LEU A 25 1.98 -2.34 -11.70
N THR A 26 3.04 -1.68 -11.22
CA THR A 26 4.18 -2.39 -10.63
C THR A 26 3.78 -3.06 -9.31
N ARG A 27 3.64 -4.39 -9.37
CA ARG A 27 3.44 -5.25 -8.21
C ARG A 27 4.79 -5.44 -7.52
N HIS A 28 5.11 -4.55 -6.58
CA HIS A 28 6.24 -4.78 -5.70
C HIS A 28 5.84 -5.80 -4.65
N GLY A 29 6.55 -6.92 -4.62
CA GLY A 29 6.45 -7.87 -3.53
C GLY A 29 6.82 -7.21 -2.21
N VAL A 30 6.16 -7.61 -1.14
CA VAL A 30 6.44 -7.14 0.22
C VAL A 30 6.88 -8.31 1.08
N GLU A 31 7.92 -8.09 1.87
CA GLU A 31 8.36 -9.01 2.90
C GLU A 31 7.77 -8.56 4.24
N VAL A 32 7.24 -9.50 5.01
CA VAL A 32 6.68 -9.20 6.33
C VAL A 32 7.46 -9.94 7.40
N TYR A 33 7.71 -9.24 8.50
CA TYR A 33 8.37 -9.74 9.69
C TYR A 33 7.52 -9.46 10.93
N ASP A 34 7.51 -10.36 11.90
CA ASP A 34 6.96 -10.12 13.26
C ASP A 34 8.17 -9.95 14.18
N GLY A 35 8.51 -8.70 14.50
CA GLY A 35 9.81 -8.38 15.09
C GLY A 35 10.99 -8.77 14.18
N VAL A 36 11.79 -9.75 14.62
CA VAL A 36 12.92 -10.31 13.86
C VAL A 36 12.56 -11.58 13.09
N VAL A 37 11.37 -12.15 13.32
CA VAL A 37 10.93 -13.40 12.69
C VAL A 37 10.37 -13.10 11.31
N PHE A 38 10.88 -13.79 10.29
CA PHE A 38 10.33 -13.69 8.94
C PHE A 38 8.99 -14.43 8.85
N VAL A 39 7.94 -13.70 8.45
CA VAL A 39 6.56 -14.22 8.34
C VAL A 39 6.28 -14.72 6.93
N GLY A 40 6.75 -13.99 5.91
CA GLY A 40 6.54 -14.39 4.51
C GLY A 40 6.77 -13.28 3.50
N LYS A 41 6.81 -13.66 2.21
CA LYS A 41 6.76 -12.73 1.08
C LYS A 41 5.38 -12.79 0.44
N PHE A 42 4.83 -11.62 0.12
CA PHE A 42 3.55 -11.47 -0.55
C PHE A 42 3.73 -10.68 -1.83
N THR A 43 2.90 -10.94 -2.84
CA THR A 43 2.99 -10.22 -4.12
C THR A 43 2.52 -8.77 -4.03
N SER A 44 1.83 -8.40 -2.93
CA SER A 44 1.35 -7.06 -2.67
C SER A 44 1.06 -6.82 -1.19
N THR A 45 1.05 -5.54 -0.78
CA THR A 45 0.59 -5.10 0.54
C THR A 45 -0.83 -5.58 0.86
N TYR A 46 -1.72 -5.62 -0.14
CA TYR A 46 -3.09 -6.10 0.04
C TYR A 46 -3.12 -7.57 0.45
N GLN A 47 -2.43 -8.44 -0.29
CA GLN A 47 -2.37 -9.87 0.04
C GLN A 47 -1.77 -10.11 1.43
N ALA A 48 -0.73 -9.35 1.79
CA ALA A 48 -0.16 -9.42 3.13
C ALA A 48 -1.19 -9.02 4.20
N PHE A 49 -1.97 -7.95 3.97
CA PHE A 49 -3.01 -7.53 4.91
C PHE A 49 -4.10 -8.59 5.07
N VAL A 50 -4.55 -9.20 3.98
CA VAL A 50 -5.55 -10.28 4.00
C VAL A 50 -5.02 -11.51 4.75
N ALA A 51 -3.81 -11.96 4.41
CA ALA A 51 -3.20 -13.15 5.02
C ALA A 51 -2.95 -12.98 6.52
N LEU A 52 -2.68 -11.75 6.97
CA LEU A 52 -2.40 -11.43 8.38
C LEU A 52 -3.64 -10.95 9.15
N GLY A 53 -4.83 -10.95 8.54
CA GLY A 53 -6.07 -10.49 9.18
C GLY A 53 -6.06 -9.00 9.54
N LEU A 54 -5.27 -8.19 8.82
CA LEU A 54 -5.15 -6.75 9.06
C LEU A 54 -6.29 -5.96 8.39
N PRO A 55 -6.63 -4.76 8.90
CA PRO A 55 -7.71 -3.95 8.35
C PRO A 55 -7.40 -3.50 6.91
N ILE A 56 -8.05 -4.17 5.94
CA ILE A 56 -7.87 -3.95 4.51
C ILE A 56 -8.14 -2.50 4.09
N ASN A 57 -9.02 -1.77 4.77
CA ASN A 57 -9.32 -0.36 4.44
C ASN A 57 -8.10 0.57 4.56
N LYS A 58 -7.04 0.16 5.29
CA LYS A 58 -5.81 0.94 5.47
C LYS A 58 -4.70 0.60 4.48
N HIS A 59 -4.85 -0.45 3.66
CA HIS A 59 -3.76 -0.97 2.83
C HIS A 59 -3.28 0.01 1.75
N ILE A 60 -4.18 0.82 1.17
CA ILE A 60 -3.83 1.78 0.10
C ILE A 60 -2.93 2.90 0.66
N SER A 61 -3.36 3.53 1.75
CA SER A 61 -2.59 4.58 2.43
C SER A 61 -1.27 4.04 2.97
N PHE A 62 -1.26 2.81 3.47
CA PHE A 62 -0.05 2.14 3.95
C PHE A 62 0.92 1.83 2.81
N ARG A 63 0.44 1.31 1.66
CA ARG A 63 1.26 1.02 0.47
C ARG A 63 2.01 2.25 -0.01
N GLY A 64 1.35 3.42 -0.08
CA GLY A 64 1.98 4.67 -0.50
C GLY A 64 3.12 5.09 0.42
N LYS A 65 2.94 4.98 1.74
CA LYS A 65 3.98 5.27 2.74
C LYS A 65 5.12 4.23 2.68
N LEU A 66 4.78 2.95 2.54
CA LEU A 66 5.74 1.86 2.46
C LEU A 66 6.66 2.00 1.24
N LYS A 67 6.12 2.35 0.06
CA LYS A 67 6.93 2.62 -1.14
C LYS A 67 7.94 3.75 -0.94
N LYS A 68 7.54 4.83 -0.26
CA LYS A 68 8.42 5.98 0.01
C LYS A 68 9.51 5.66 1.04
N ALA A 69 9.17 4.87 2.05
CA ALA A 69 10.07 4.57 3.17
C ALA A 69 10.93 3.31 2.94
N GLY A 70 10.56 2.42 2.02
CA GLY A 70 11.18 1.10 1.83
C GLY A 70 10.90 0.10 2.97
N LYS A 71 10.66 0.59 4.18
CA LYS A 71 10.28 -0.20 5.36
C LYS A 71 9.26 0.57 6.17
N LEU A 72 8.19 -0.10 6.61
CA LEU A 72 7.16 0.51 7.42
C LEU A 72 6.56 -0.48 8.43
N TYR A 73 6.28 0.01 9.62
CA TYR A 73 5.68 -0.79 10.69
C TYR A 73 4.16 -0.65 10.73
N PHE A 74 3.46 -1.75 10.95
CA PHE A 74 2.02 -1.79 11.15
C PHE A 74 1.64 -2.78 12.24
N GLN A 75 1.08 -2.26 13.34
CA GLN A 75 0.71 -3.03 14.54
C GLN A 75 1.87 -3.75 15.19
N LYS A 76 2.13 -5.02 14.85
CA LYS A 76 3.29 -5.83 15.27
C LYS A 76 4.21 -6.22 14.11
N TYR A 77 3.74 -6.01 12.88
CA TYR A 77 4.40 -6.45 11.68
C TYR A 77 5.26 -5.35 11.07
N THR A 78 6.43 -5.72 10.59
CA THR A 78 7.31 -4.88 9.79
C THR A 78 7.21 -5.29 8.34
N PHE A 79 6.80 -4.36 7.49
CA PHE A 79 6.75 -4.53 6.04
C PHE A 79 8.01 -3.95 5.44
N LYS A 80 8.65 -4.69 4.54
CA LYS A 80 9.74 -4.20 3.70
C LYS A 80 9.32 -4.32 2.25
N THR A 81 9.55 -3.27 1.48
CA THR A 81 9.44 -3.26 0.03
C THR A 81 10.76 -2.74 -0.49
N PHE A 82 11.28 -3.36 -1.54
CA PHE A 82 12.44 -2.80 -2.23
C PHE A 82 11.91 -1.78 -3.24
N PRO A 83 12.26 -0.48 -3.11
CA PRO A 83 12.11 0.42 -4.25
C PRO A 83 12.98 -0.11 -5.39
N LEU A 84 12.46 -0.03 -6.62
CA LEU A 84 13.32 -0.09 -7.81
C LEU A 84 14.17 1.17 -7.87
#